data_AF-A0AAW0FY81-F1
#
_entry.id   AF-A0AAW0FY81-F1
#
_cell.length_a   1.000
_cell.length_b   1.000
_cell.length_c   1.000
_cell.angle_alpha   90.00
_cell.angle_beta   90.00
_cell.angle_gamma   90.00
#
_symmetry.space_group_name_H-M   'P 1'
#
loop_
_entity.id
_entity.type
_entity.pdbx_description
1 polymer ?
#
loop_
_entity_poly.entity_id
_entity_poly.type
_entity_poly.pdbx_seq_one_letter_code
_entity_poly.pdbx_strand_id
1 'polypeptide(L)'
;MMKLNYILRQVRERTFPPPIPGGTPSFTVTIPLLPVSGKPRVLGTDGKHGKNNGSVQSGAHTPVLGNSIAHFGQLKEIVDSENSPLLRADIIGVDKQDDRAAARLFSSAVIDYLQQQTHRDTKVGLTVYLFVIGELINAQQSRTLSFRDRFKILYRSLIFLDRWLQSVNNHPHYISKLYIQGPLYLTQAV
;
A
#
# COMPACT_ATOMS: atom_id res chain seq x y z
N MET A 1 22.15 -32.76 0.60
CA MET A 1 20.79 -32.18 0.51
C MET A 1 20.93 -30.74 0.01
N MET A 2 20.30 -30.43 -1.12
CA MET A 2 20.66 -29.40 -2.09
C MET A 2 20.39 -27.96 -1.59
N LYS A 3 21.44 -27.12 -1.58
CA LYS A 3 21.35 -25.68 -1.33
C LYS A 3 20.55 -25.02 -2.46
N LEU A 4 19.34 -24.54 -2.18
CA LEU A 4 18.49 -23.79 -3.13
C LEU A 4 18.95 -22.32 -3.28
N ASN A 5 20.26 -22.10 -3.33
CA ASN A 5 20.87 -20.81 -3.67
C ASN A 5 21.27 -20.89 -5.14
N TYR A 6 20.82 -19.96 -5.98
CA TYR A 6 20.98 -19.87 -7.45
C TYR A 6 19.76 -20.25 -8.31
N ILE A 7 18.66 -19.51 -8.15
CA ILE A 7 17.96 -19.04 -9.36
C ILE A 7 18.65 -17.72 -9.70
N LEU A 8 19.39 -17.66 -10.81
CA LEU A 8 20.04 -16.45 -11.30
C LEU A 8 19.06 -15.27 -11.23
N ARG A 9 19.28 -14.38 -10.26
CA ARG A 9 18.41 -13.21 -10.02
C ARG A 9 18.75 -12.16 -11.06
N GLN A 10 18.18 -12.31 -12.26
CA GLN A 10 18.22 -11.21 -13.22
C GLN A 10 17.37 -10.06 -12.68
N VAL A 11 17.99 -8.91 -12.56
CA VAL A 11 17.34 -7.66 -12.13
C VAL A 11 17.65 -6.58 -13.16
N ARG A 12 16.72 -5.65 -13.31
CA ARG A 12 16.93 -4.41 -14.04
C ARG A 12 16.81 -3.26 -13.07
N GLU A 13 17.85 -2.44 -13.02
CA GLU A 13 17.81 -1.22 -12.22
C GLU A 13 17.31 -0.05 -13.07
N ARG A 14 16.47 0.78 -12.47
CA ARG A 14 16.03 2.04 -13.06
C ARG A 14 16.15 3.13 -12.01
N THR A 15 17.01 4.10 -12.28
CA THR A 15 17.14 5.31 -11.47
C THR A 15 16.12 6.33 -11.94
N PHE A 16 15.37 6.87 -11.01
CA PHE A 16 14.45 7.98 -11.24
C PHE A 16 15.05 9.24 -10.63
N PRO A 17 15.04 10.37 -11.36
CA PRO A 17 15.40 11.65 -10.79
C PRO A 17 14.38 12.01 -9.70
N PRO A 18 14.76 12.87 -8.73
CA PRO A 18 13.81 13.32 -7.77
C PRO A 18 12.64 14.05 -8.43
N PRO A 19 11.42 13.90 -7.87
CA PRO A 19 10.24 14.58 -8.40
C PRO A 19 10.33 16.10 -8.27
N ILE A 20 11.20 16.61 -7.40
CA ILE A 20 11.43 18.04 -7.17
C ILE A 20 12.94 18.32 -7.33
N PRO A 21 13.35 19.23 -8.24
CA PRO A 21 14.75 19.67 -8.35
C PRO A 21 15.28 20.21 -7.02
N GLY A 22 16.43 19.70 -6.55
CA GLY A 22 17.00 20.07 -5.24
C GLY A 22 16.35 19.39 -4.03
N GLY A 23 15.43 18.45 -4.24
CA GLY A 23 14.76 17.67 -3.19
C GLY A 23 15.54 16.42 -2.75
N THR A 24 14.82 15.31 -2.53
CA THR A 24 15.41 14.01 -2.17
C THR A 24 16.43 13.52 -3.20
N PRO A 25 17.38 12.64 -2.82
CA PRO A 25 18.29 12.05 -3.80
C PRO A 25 17.52 11.19 -4.81
N SER A 26 18.06 11.10 -6.04
CA SER A 26 17.60 10.15 -7.04
C SER A 26 17.47 8.76 -6.45
N PHE A 27 16.46 8.01 -6.89
CA PHE A 27 16.18 6.72 -6.29
C PHE A 27 16.19 5.61 -7.33
N THR A 28 16.83 4.49 -6.98
CA THR A 28 16.91 3.31 -7.84
C THR A 28 15.82 2.32 -7.46
N VAL A 29 15.08 1.85 -8.47
CA VAL A 29 14.13 0.75 -8.36
C VAL A 29 14.74 -0.49 -8.98
N THR A 30 14.81 -1.56 -8.19
CA THR A 30 15.23 -2.87 -8.66
C THR A 30 14.03 -3.66 -9.15
N ILE A 31 13.98 -3.94 -10.45
CA ILE A 31 12.90 -4.64 -11.13
C ILE A 31 13.35 -6.10 -11.33
N PRO A 32 12.83 -7.08 -10.56
CA PRO A 32 13.16 -8.47 -10.79
C PRO A 32 12.64 -8.93 -12.16
N LEU A 33 13.44 -9.75 -12.85
CA LEU A 33 13.11 -10.30 -14.16
C LEU A 33 12.89 -11.82 -14.08
N LEU A 34 12.09 -12.35 -15.00
CA LEU A 34 12.00 -13.78 -15.26
C LEU A 34 13.30 -14.24 -15.94
N PRO A 35 14.01 -15.26 -15.39
CA PRO A 35 15.32 -15.68 -15.90
C PRO A 35 15.35 -16.07 -17.37
N VAL A 36 14.25 -16.61 -17.90
CA VAL A 36 14.17 -17.15 -19.27
C VAL A 36 13.78 -16.06 -20.29
N SER A 37 12.86 -15.17 -19.93
CA SER A 37 12.29 -14.20 -20.89
C SER A 37 12.82 -12.77 -20.71
N GLY A 38 13.55 -12.48 -19.63
CA GLY A 38 13.98 -11.14 -19.27
C GLY A 38 12.82 -10.17 -18.99
N LYS A 39 11.58 -10.67 -18.91
CA LYS A 39 10.40 -9.85 -18.65
C LYS A 39 10.30 -9.51 -17.16
N PRO A 40 9.85 -8.29 -16.81
CA PRO A 40 9.58 -7.93 -15.42
C PRO A 40 8.64 -8.93 -14.74
N ARG A 41 8.90 -9.23 -13.45
CA ARG A 41 8.00 -9.99 -12.57
C ARG A 41 7.62 -9.14 -11.36
N VAL A 42 6.45 -9.36 -10.77
CA VAL A 42 6.11 -8.86 -9.43
C VAL A 42 6.04 -10.06 -8.51
N LEU A 43 6.82 -10.03 -7.42
CA LEU A 43 6.65 -10.97 -6.31
C LEU A 43 5.64 -10.36 -5.36
N GLY A 44 4.51 -11.03 -5.14
CA GLY A 44 3.46 -10.55 -4.25
C GLY A 44 2.88 -11.69 -3.43
N THR A 45 2.41 -11.36 -2.24
CA THR A 45 1.62 -12.26 -1.40
C THR A 45 0.21 -12.41 -1.99
N ASP A 46 -0.52 -13.45 -1.58
CA ASP A 46 -1.93 -13.63 -1.95
C ASP A 46 -2.76 -12.38 -1.57
N GLY A 47 -3.48 -11.84 -2.55
CA GLY A 47 -4.33 -10.66 -2.38
C GLY A 47 -5.45 -10.85 -1.36
N LYS A 48 -5.81 -12.11 -1.01
CA LYS A 48 -6.74 -12.39 0.09
C LYS A 48 -6.16 -12.06 1.46
N HIS A 49 -4.84 -12.17 1.63
CA HIS A 49 -4.18 -11.79 2.89
C HIS A 49 -4.01 -10.26 3.00
N GLY A 50 -3.85 -9.54 1.89
CA GLY A 50 -3.82 -8.07 1.87
C GLY A 50 -5.19 -7.42 2.14
N LYS A 51 -6.28 -8.17 1.94
CA LYS A 51 -7.66 -7.77 2.22
C LYS A 51 -8.04 -7.88 3.70
N ASN A 52 -7.21 -8.56 4.49
CA ASN A 52 -7.44 -8.77 5.92
C ASN A 52 -7.06 -7.50 6.70
N ASN A 53 -7.92 -6.48 6.60
CA ASN A 53 -8.01 -5.24 7.36
C ASN A 53 -6.67 -4.60 7.72
N GLY A 54 -6.21 -3.71 6.83
CA GLY A 54 -4.98 -2.96 6.94
C GLY A 54 -4.77 -2.27 8.30
N SER A 55 -3.52 -1.96 8.62
CA SER A 55 -3.06 -1.45 9.92
C SER A 55 -3.90 -0.30 10.50
N VAL A 56 -4.52 0.52 9.66
CA VAL A 56 -5.36 1.66 10.07
C VAL A 56 -6.63 1.23 10.81
N GLN A 57 -7.20 0.06 10.50
CA GLN A 57 -8.44 -0.42 11.13
C GLN A 57 -8.23 -1.07 12.50
N SER A 58 -7.01 -1.52 12.82
CA SER A 58 -6.74 -2.16 14.12
C SER A 58 -6.57 -1.15 15.26
N GLY A 59 -6.43 0.14 14.95
CA GLY A 59 -6.16 1.22 15.92
C GLY A 59 -4.77 1.16 16.58
N ALA A 60 -4.07 0.03 16.47
CA ALA A 60 -2.77 -0.21 17.09
C ALA A 60 -1.60 0.45 16.32
N HIS A 61 -1.81 0.76 15.04
CA HIS A 61 -0.78 1.33 14.18
C HIS A 61 -1.35 2.49 13.35
N THR A 62 -0.65 3.64 13.40
CA THR A 62 -1.00 4.84 12.63
C THR A 62 0.06 5.06 11.55
N PRO A 63 -0.21 4.73 10.28
CA PRO A 63 0.66 5.11 9.18
C PRO A 63 0.92 6.63 9.16
N VAL A 64 2.19 7.01 9.20
CA VAL A 64 2.65 8.40 8.99
C VAL A 64 3.04 8.57 7.53
N LEU A 65 2.35 9.45 6.82
CA LEU A 65 2.53 9.72 5.39
C LEU A 65 3.03 11.15 5.20
N GLY A 66 4.34 11.34 5.37
CA GLY A 66 4.94 12.67 5.39
C GLY A 66 4.41 13.48 6.57
N ASN A 67 3.79 14.63 6.29
CA ASN A 67 3.20 15.51 7.31
C ASN A 67 1.75 15.16 7.67
N SER A 68 1.24 14.03 7.17
CA SER A 68 -0.13 13.56 7.41
C SER A 68 -0.12 12.21 8.11
N ILE A 69 -1.22 11.89 8.80
CA ILE A 69 -1.42 10.59 9.43
C ILE A 69 -2.70 9.93 8.90
N ALA A 70 -2.69 8.61 8.85
CA ALA A 70 -3.89 7.79 8.64
C ALA A 70 -4.16 7.00 9.92
N HIS A 71 -5.28 7.23 10.60
CA HIS A 71 -5.62 6.53 11.84
C HIS A 71 -7.09 6.14 11.92
N PHE A 72 -7.40 5.18 12.79
CA PHE A 72 -8.75 4.66 13.00
C PHE A 72 -9.80 5.74 13.32
N GLY A 73 -9.39 6.78 14.06
CA GLY A 73 -10.27 7.89 14.42
C GLY A 73 -10.88 8.58 13.21
N GLN A 74 -10.10 8.81 12.14
CA GLN A 74 -10.62 9.39 10.90
C GLN A 74 -11.65 8.47 10.22
N LEU A 75 -11.46 7.14 10.28
CA LEU A 75 -12.43 6.18 9.75
C LEU A 75 -13.74 6.18 10.56
N LYS A 76 -13.63 6.35 11.88
CA LYS A 76 -14.79 6.49 12.76
C LYS A 76 -15.55 7.79 12.48
N GLU A 77 -14.85 8.89 12.31
CA GLU A 77 -15.49 10.16 11.91
C GLU A 77 -16.26 10.02 10.59
N ILE A 78 -15.66 9.36 9.58
CA ILE A 78 -16.32 9.14 8.29
C ILE A 78 -17.62 8.35 8.49
N VAL A 79 -17.57 7.25 9.24
CA VAL A 79 -18.75 6.38 9.38
C VAL A 79 -19.88 7.01 10.18
N ASP A 80 -19.53 7.91 11.12
CA ASP A 80 -20.50 8.66 11.93
C ASP A 80 -21.01 9.94 11.20
N SER A 81 -20.44 10.29 10.04
CA SER A 81 -20.81 11.48 9.27
C SER A 81 -22.00 11.24 8.34
N GLU A 82 -22.75 12.31 8.07
CA GLU A 82 -23.86 12.26 7.11
C GLU A 82 -23.37 11.87 5.70
N ASN A 83 -24.21 11.11 4.98
CA ASN A 83 -23.95 10.63 3.62
C ASN A 83 -22.68 9.77 3.46
N SER A 84 -22.18 9.18 4.56
CA SER A 84 -21.06 8.24 4.51
C SER A 84 -21.34 7.07 3.55
N PRO A 85 -20.42 6.74 2.63
CA PRO A 85 -20.51 5.53 1.82
C PRO A 85 -20.14 4.26 2.61
N LEU A 86 -19.67 4.41 3.85
CA LEU A 86 -19.34 3.32 4.77
C LEU A 86 -20.47 3.05 5.75
N LEU A 87 -20.67 1.78 6.05
CA LEU A 87 -21.57 1.33 7.11
C LEU A 87 -20.81 1.22 8.42
N ARG A 88 -21.49 1.41 9.55
CA ARG A 88 -20.89 1.27 10.89
C ARG A 88 -20.17 -0.08 11.08
N ALA A 89 -20.76 -1.15 10.55
CA ALA A 89 -20.19 -2.50 10.60
C ALA A 89 -18.89 -2.67 9.77
N ASP A 90 -18.60 -1.75 8.83
CA ASP A 90 -17.38 -1.80 8.01
C ASP A 90 -16.14 -1.38 8.80
N ILE A 91 -16.33 -0.64 9.89
CA ILE A 91 -15.27 -0.06 10.72
C ILE A 91 -15.33 -0.55 12.18
N ILE A 92 -16.52 -0.70 12.75
CA ILE A 92 -16.72 -1.07 14.16
C ILE A 92 -17.25 -2.50 14.22
N GLY A 93 -16.53 -3.36 14.96
CA GLY A 93 -16.90 -4.77 15.09
C GLY A 93 -16.76 -5.54 13.77
N VAL A 94 -15.82 -5.13 12.92
CA VAL A 94 -15.63 -5.67 11.56
C VAL A 94 -15.41 -7.17 11.61
N ASP A 95 -16.25 -7.90 10.88
CA ASP A 95 -15.93 -9.27 10.50
C ASP A 95 -14.74 -9.23 9.52
N LYS A 96 -13.58 -9.70 9.96
CA LYS A 96 -12.35 -9.74 9.16
C LYS A 96 -12.45 -10.65 7.93
N GLN A 97 -13.50 -11.47 7.84
CA GLN A 97 -13.82 -12.29 6.67
C GLN A 97 -14.87 -11.64 5.75
N ASP A 98 -15.46 -10.49 6.13
CA ASP A 98 -16.39 -9.77 5.26
C ASP A 98 -15.65 -8.99 4.16
N ASP A 99 -15.48 -9.69 3.05
CA ASP A 99 -14.92 -9.16 1.81
C ASP A 99 -15.66 -7.92 1.28
N ARG A 100 -16.94 -7.72 1.63
CA ARG A 100 -17.73 -6.57 1.18
C ARG A 100 -17.38 -5.31 1.95
N ALA A 101 -17.13 -5.41 3.26
CA ALA A 101 -16.66 -4.30 4.08
C ALA A 101 -15.32 -3.75 3.55
N ALA A 102 -14.37 -4.65 3.27
CA ALA A 102 -13.10 -4.26 2.65
C ALA A 102 -13.29 -3.63 1.26
N ALA A 103 -14.19 -4.18 0.44
CA ALA A 103 -14.48 -3.62 -0.89
C ALA A 103 -15.09 -2.21 -0.80
N ARG A 104 -15.98 -1.94 0.17
CA ARG A 104 -16.52 -0.60 0.42
C ARG A 104 -15.44 0.35 0.90
N LEU A 105 -14.61 -0.06 1.86
CA LEU A 105 -13.52 0.75 2.41
C LEU A 105 -12.57 1.30 1.33
N PHE A 106 -12.20 0.45 0.38
CA PHE A 106 -11.29 0.80 -0.70
C PHE A 106 -11.99 1.26 -1.98
N SER A 107 -13.30 1.54 -1.92
CA SER A 107 -14.06 1.98 -3.09
C SER A 107 -13.73 3.43 -3.48
N SER A 108 -13.93 3.75 -4.76
CA SER A 108 -13.84 5.13 -5.24
C SER A 108 -14.84 6.04 -4.52
N ALA A 109 -16.01 5.53 -4.14
CA ALA A 109 -17.02 6.31 -3.41
C ALA A 109 -16.48 6.87 -2.07
N VAL A 110 -15.66 6.11 -1.35
CA VAL A 110 -15.00 6.60 -0.12
C VAL A 110 -13.97 7.68 -0.44
N ILE A 111 -13.20 7.52 -1.51
CA ILE A 111 -12.23 8.51 -1.94
C ILE A 111 -12.93 9.81 -2.37
N ASP A 112 -14.01 9.71 -3.15
CA ASP A 112 -14.81 10.84 -3.61
C ASP A 112 -15.45 11.57 -2.42
N TYR A 113 -16.00 10.82 -1.48
CA TYR A 113 -16.53 11.36 -0.22
C TYR A 113 -15.47 12.14 0.55
N LEU A 114 -14.27 11.57 0.72
CA LEU A 114 -13.16 12.23 1.40
C LEU A 114 -12.70 13.52 0.71
N GLN A 115 -12.81 13.61 -0.62
CA GLN A 115 -12.44 14.80 -1.38
C GLN A 115 -13.45 15.95 -1.24
N GLN A 116 -14.70 15.65 -0.91
CA GLN A 116 -15.79 16.62 -0.77
C GLN A 116 -15.92 17.20 0.64
N GLN A 117 -15.17 16.67 1.62
CA GLN A 117 -15.23 17.08 3.02
C GLN A 117 -14.52 18.43 3.28
N THR A 118 -15.10 19.26 4.15
CA THR A 118 -14.58 20.60 4.53
C THR A 118 -13.16 20.56 5.11
N HIS A 119 -12.76 19.43 5.72
CA HIS A 119 -11.43 19.24 6.33
C HIS A 119 -10.54 18.27 5.54
N ARG A 120 -10.64 18.29 4.20
CA ARG A 120 -9.86 17.44 3.30
C ARG A 120 -8.37 17.38 3.64
N ASP A 121 -7.76 18.52 3.95
CA ASP A 121 -6.31 18.62 4.22
C ASP A 121 -5.87 17.75 5.40
N THR A 122 -6.74 17.53 6.39
CA THR A 122 -6.45 16.68 7.55
C THR A 122 -6.54 15.19 7.25
N LYS A 123 -7.16 14.81 6.12
CA LYS A 123 -7.43 13.43 5.72
C LYS A 123 -6.63 13.00 4.49
N VAL A 124 -5.75 13.85 3.94
CA VAL A 124 -4.93 13.54 2.75
C VAL A 124 -4.12 12.25 2.93
N GLY A 125 -3.47 12.06 4.08
CA GLY A 125 -2.74 10.83 4.38
C GLY A 125 -3.64 9.60 4.28
N LEU A 126 -4.81 9.63 4.91
CA LEU A 126 -5.79 8.55 4.81
C LEU A 126 -6.25 8.31 3.37
N THR A 127 -6.55 9.36 2.61
CA THR A 127 -6.97 9.25 1.20
C THR A 127 -5.89 8.57 0.36
N VAL A 128 -4.62 8.99 0.50
CA VAL A 128 -3.49 8.39 -0.22
C VAL A 128 -3.29 6.93 0.18
N TYR A 129 -3.39 6.62 1.47
CA TYR A 129 -3.30 5.25 1.97
C TYR A 129 -4.38 4.35 1.36
N LEU A 130 -5.65 4.75 1.47
CA LEU A 130 -6.79 3.99 0.94
C LEU A 130 -6.69 3.82 -0.57
N PHE A 131 -6.26 4.86 -1.30
CA PHE A 131 -6.05 4.78 -2.74
C PHE A 131 -4.96 3.77 -3.11
N VAL A 132 -3.76 3.89 -2.53
CA VAL A 132 -2.62 3.02 -2.90
C VAL A 132 -2.88 1.56 -2.55
N ILE A 133 -3.44 1.30 -1.36
CA ILE A 133 -3.76 -0.06 -0.91
C ILE A 133 -4.95 -0.62 -1.67
N GLY A 134 -5.99 0.18 -1.91
CA GLY A 134 -7.15 -0.23 -2.70
C GLY A 134 -6.78 -0.62 -4.13
N GLU A 135 -5.96 0.20 -4.80
CA GLU A 135 -5.45 -0.09 -6.14
C GLU A 135 -4.53 -1.31 -6.17
N LEU A 136 -3.69 -1.50 -5.14
CA LEU A 136 -2.88 -2.71 -5.00
C LEU A 136 -3.76 -3.97 -4.96
N ILE A 137 -4.80 -3.97 -4.12
CA ILE A 137 -5.75 -5.09 -3.98
C ILE A 137 -6.52 -5.30 -5.29
N ASN A 138 -7.01 -4.22 -5.90
CA ASN A 138 -7.72 -4.24 -7.17
C ASN A 138 -6.85 -4.85 -8.28
N ALA A 139 -5.58 -4.46 -8.39
CA ALA A 139 -4.65 -5.04 -9.35
C ALA A 139 -4.46 -6.55 -9.13
N GLN A 140 -4.42 -7.03 -7.89
CA GLN A 140 -4.29 -8.45 -7.57
C GLN A 140 -5.56 -9.25 -7.90
N GLN A 141 -6.75 -8.70 -7.66
CA GLN A 141 -8.02 -9.44 -7.72
C GLN A 141 -8.81 -9.23 -9.01
N SER A 142 -8.60 -8.11 -9.71
CA SER A 142 -9.38 -7.75 -10.90
C SER A 142 -9.20 -8.78 -12.01
N ARG A 143 -10.32 -9.25 -12.57
CA ARG A 143 -10.33 -10.16 -13.74
C ARG A 143 -10.36 -9.42 -15.08
N THR A 144 -10.55 -8.10 -15.06
CA THR A 144 -10.74 -7.26 -16.24
C THR A 144 -9.55 -6.38 -16.56
N LEU A 145 -8.69 -6.09 -15.57
CA LEU A 145 -7.48 -5.29 -15.78
C LEU A 145 -6.51 -5.97 -16.74
N SER A 146 -6.01 -5.19 -17.70
CA SER A 146 -4.95 -5.64 -18.59
C SER A 146 -3.70 -6.02 -17.80
N PHE A 147 -2.93 -6.99 -18.29
CA PHE A 147 -1.67 -7.36 -17.65
C PHE A 147 -0.72 -6.16 -17.47
N ARG A 148 -0.69 -5.26 -18.46
CA ARG A 148 0.13 -4.04 -18.44
C ARG A 148 -0.28 -3.10 -17.31
N ASP A 149 -1.57 -2.85 -17.14
CA ASP A 149 -2.06 -1.91 -16.13
C ASP A 149 -1.98 -2.50 -14.73
N ARG A 150 -2.28 -3.80 -14.59
CA ARG A 150 -1.98 -4.55 -13.36
C ARG A 150 -0.52 -4.37 -12.95
N PHE A 151 0.41 -4.55 -13.90
CA PHE A 151 1.84 -4.38 -13.63
C PHE A 151 2.21 -2.98 -13.16
N LYS A 152 1.69 -1.94 -13.83
CA LYS A 152 1.95 -0.55 -13.45
C LYS A 152 1.45 -0.26 -12.05
N ILE A 153 0.23 -0.68 -11.72
CA ILE A 153 -0.37 -0.46 -10.40
C ILE A 153 0.45 -1.17 -9.33
N LEU A 154 0.72 -2.47 -9.50
CA LEU A 154 1.53 -3.24 -8.56
C LEU A 154 2.91 -2.59 -8.30
N TYR A 155 3.63 -2.20 -9.35
CA TYR A 155 4.94 -1.55 -9.19
C TYR A 155 4.84 -0.20 -8.51
N ARG A 156 3.85 0.63 -8.85
CA ARG A 156 3.64 1.93 -8.20
C ARG A 156 3.36 1.77 -6.72
N SER A 157 2.48 0.85 -6.35
CA SER A 157 2.15 0.58 -4.95
C SER A 157 3.36 0.02 -4.18
N LEU A 158 4.15 -0.87 -4.79
CA LEU A 158 5.37 -1.41 -4.16
C LEU A 158 6.45 -0.34 -3.96
N ILE A 159 6.71 0.49 -4.98
CA ILE A 159 7.66 1.61 -4.86
C ILE A 159 7.19 2.59 -3.79
N PHE A 160 5.89 2.90 -3.74
CA PHE A 160 5.34 3.76 -2.70
C PHE A 160 5.58 3.19 -1.30
N LEU A 161 5.26 1.91 -1.08
CA LEU A 161 5.44 1.25 0.22
C LEU A 161 6.91 1.17 0.63
N ASP A 162 7.81 0.87 -0.31
CA ASP A 162 9.26 0.86 -0.07
C ASP A 162 9.77 2.24 0.36
N ARG A 163 9.40 3.30 -0.36
CA ARG A 163 9.81 4.67 -0.03
C ARG A 163 9.19 5.17 1.27
N TRP A 164 7.94 4.82 1.51
CA TRP A 164 7.29 5.10 2.78
C TRP A 164 8.02 4.42 3.95
N LEU A 165 8.36 3.14 3.81
CA LEU A 165 9.11 2.41 4.83
C LEU A 165 10.50 3.01 5.09
N GLN A 166 11.23 3.39 4.03
CA GLN A 166 12.51 4.09 4.17
C GLN A 166 12.36 5.43 4.89
N SER A 167 11.32 6.21 4.56
CA SER A 167 11.01 7.47 5.25
C SER A 167 10.77 7.26 6.75
N VAL A 168 10.00 6.22 7.09
CA VAL A 168 9.73 5.83 8.48
C VAL A 168 11.02 5.42 9.20
N ASN A 169 11.85 4.58 8.59
CA ASN A 169 13.10 4.09 9.20
C ASN A 169 14.16 5.18 9.39
N ASN A 170 14.16 6.19 8.53
CA ASN A 170 15.08 7.33 8.64
C ASN A 170 14.66 8.32 9.74
N HIS A 171 13.45 8.18 10.31
CA HIS A 171 12.98 9.06 11.38
C HIS A 171 13.22 8.42 12.76
N PRO A 172 14.03 9.03 13.64
CA PRO A 172 14.48 8.40 14.90
C PRO A 172 13.39 7.95 15.89
N HIS A 173 12.16 8.46 15.72
CA HIS A 173 11.05 8.23 16.65
C HIS A 173 9.95 7.35 16.08
N TYR A 174 10.08 6.88 14.84
CA TYR A 174 9.08 6.02 14.23
C TYR A 174 9.50 4.56 14.30
N ILE A 175 8.53 3.68 14.55
CA ILE A 175 8.73 2.24 14.59
C ILE A 175 8.02 1.63 13.39
N SER A 176 8.78 1.00 12.49
CA SER A 176 8.19 0.21 11.42
C SER A 176 7.81 -1.18 11.93
N LYS A 177 6.50 -1.47 12.04
CA LYS A 177 5.99 -2.85 12.08
C LYS A 177 5.11 -3.06 10.85
N LEU A 178 5.71 -3.50 9.74
CA LEU A 178 4.97 -3.80 8.51
C LEU A 178 4.62 -5.29 8.47
N TYR A 179 3.32 -5.61 8.50
CA TYR A 179 2.81 -6.99 8.39
C TYR A 179 2.52 -7.41 6.94
N ILE A 180 3.32 -6.93 5.98
CA ILE A 180 3.26 -7.45 4.60
C ILE A 180 4.28 -8.58 4.50
N GLN A 181 3.88 -9.80 4.89
CA GLN A 181 4.71 -10.99 4.71
C GLN A 181 4.72 -11.40 3.24
N GLY A 182 5.74 -10.92 2.53
CA GLY A 182 6.15 -11.31 1.19
C GLY A 182 7.60 -10.82 0.99
N PRO A 183 8.41 -11.43 0.12
CA PRO A 183 9.82 -11.08 -0.01
C PRO A 183 9.96 -9.74 -0.74
N LEU A 184 9.60 -8.64 -0.07
CA LEU A 184 10.31 -7.39 -0.25
C LEU A 184 11.69 -7.60 0.35
N TYR A 185 12.69 -7.19 -0.40
CA TYR A 185 14.09 -7.24 -0.05
C TYR A 185 14.36 -6.46 1.24
N LEU A 186 14.11 -7.09 2.38
CA LEU A 186 14.64 -6.68 3.67
C LEU A 186 15.72 -7.70 4.00
N THR A 187 16.94 -7.40 3.55
CA THR A 187 18.12 -7.84 4.28
C THR A 187 17.89 -7.49 5.74
N GLN A 188 17.75 -8.53 6.55
CA GLN A 188 17.89 -8.44 8.00
C GLN A 188 19.20 -7.71 8.27
N ALA A 189 19.12 -6.52 8.84
CA ALA A 189 20.22 -5.93 9.57
C ALA A 189 19.91 -6.19 11.04
N VAL A 190 20.61 -7.20 11.57
CA VAL A 190 20.92 -7.57 12.97
C VAL A 190 19.97 -7.05 14.05
#